data_AF-A0A0E4G9B9-F1
#
_entry.id   AF-A0A0E4G9B9-F1
#
_cell.length_a   1.000
_cell.length_b   1.000
_cell.length_c   1.000
_cell.angle_alpha   90.00
_cell.angle_beta   90.00
_cell.angle_gamma   90.00
#
_symmetry.space_group_name_H-M   'P 1'
#
loop_
_entity.id
_entity.type
_entity.pdbx_description
1 polymer ?
#
loop_
_entity_poly.entity_id
_entity_poly.type
_entity_poly.pdbx_seq_one_letter_code
_entity_poly.pdbx_strand_id
1 'polypeptide(L)'
;MKVGQLHRVMELLLPILEHYREWTVEAMLKDIAEHCQTEGAVLTGEIQPSDKAQPSAQATPVSRPLTGQAKEEAKAAEQAKLVSRSQLPYRPSQTELLEILPELSSEELITVINGYTKEQLLALARGTGMKGYSKLNKEPLKMAICSFLTATGEAGQAINQSVLRRDKTAANPEAQAQGRPPQAVPDVISPELKAAAKALPELSPEERIQLLKSFTKKQIEMIAHYHQLRIPKNNSKDNAIRILANQVGFLNVHRNMGKRP
;
A
#
# COMPACT_ATOMS: atom_id res chain seq x y z
N MET A 1 -8.05 -12.98 -17.63
CA MET A 1 -7.68 -13.32 -19.01
C MET A 1 -6.17 -13.51 -19.08
N LYS A 2 -5.66 -14.55 -19.77
CA LYS A 2 -4.20 -14.70 -19.95
C LYS A 2 -3.70 -13.64 -20.93
N VAL A 3 -2.46 -13.15 -20.77
CA VAL A 3 -1.89 -12.08 -21.63
C VAL A 3 -1.96 -12.42 -23.12
N GLY A 4 -1.70 -13.68 -23.49
CA GLY A 4 -1.83 -14.14 -24.88
C GLY A 4 -3.27 -14.11 -25.43
N GLN A 5 -4.28 -14.26 -24.57
CA GLN A 5 -5.69 -14.09 -24.99
C GLN A 5 -6.02 -12.61 -25.19
N LEU A 6 -5.48 -11.72 -24.35
CA LEU A 6 -5.67 -10.28 -24.50
C LEU A 6 -5.07 -9.77 -25.81
N HIS A 7 -3.85 -10.21 -26.15
CA HIS A 7 -3.22 -9.85 -27.42
C HIS A 7 -4.07 -10.24 -28.64
N ARG A 8 -4.59 -11.48 -28.65
CA ARG A 8 -5.47 -11.96 -29.72
C ARG A 8 -6.76 -11.14 -29.81
N VAL A 9 -7.37 -10.79 -28.67
CA VAL A 9 -8.57 -9.94 -28.66
C VAL A 9 -8.25 -8.54 -29.19
N MET A 10 -7.09 -7.98 -28.87
CA MET A 10 -6.67 -6.68 -29.40
C MET A 10 -6.41 -6.71 -30.91
N GLU A 11 -5.80 -7.77 -31.44
CA GLU A 11 -5.61 -7.96 -32.88
C GLU A 11 -6.95 -8.02 -33.63
N LEU A 12 -7.99 -8.60 -33.01
CA LEU A 12 -9.34 -8.66 -33.58
C LEU A 12 -10.08 -7.33 -33.47
N LEU A 13 -9.83 -6.55 -32.42
CA LEU A 13 -10.48 -5.26 -32.21
C LEU A 13 -9.89 -4.14 -33.07
N LEU A 14 -8.62 -4.22 -33.45
CA LEU A 14 -7.93 -3.14 -34.17
C LEU A 14 -8.61 -2.75 -35.48
N PRO A 15 -9.01 -3.70 -36.37
CA PRO A 15 -9.71 -3.37 -37.61
C PRO A 15 -11.09 -2.76 -37.37
N ILE A 16 -11.77 -3.18 -36.30
CA ILE A 16 -13.08 -2.65 -35.89
C ILE A 16 -12.91 -1.19 -35.47
N LEU A 17 -11.90 -0.88 -34.66
CA LEU A 17 -11.63 0.49 -34.23
C LEU A 17 -11.15 1.39 -35.38
N GLU A 18 -10.40 0.84 -36.34
CA GLU A 18 -10.03 1.58 -37.55
C GLU A 18 -11.25 1.94 -38.41
N HIS A 19 -12.25 1.06 -38.49
CA HIS A 19 -13.49 1.32 -39.20
C HIS A 19 -14.26 2.51 -38.61
N TYR A 20 -14.31 2.63 -37.29
CA TYR A 20 -15.01 3.70 -36.57
C TYR A 20 -14.13 4.92 -36.25
N ARG A 21 -12.93 5.03 -36.84
CA ARG A 21 -11.95 6.07 -36.48
C ARG A 21 -12.47 7.51 -36.59
N GLU A 22 -13.37 7.75 -37.54
CA GLU A 22 -13.93 9.09 -37.80
C GLU A 22 -15.32 9.29 -37.17
N TRP A 23 -15.83 8.29 -36.45
CA TRP A 23 -17.17 8.31 -35.88
C TRP A 23 -17.14 8.84 -34.45
N THR A 24 -18.25 9.46 -34.03
CA THR A 24 -18.46 9.72 -32.61
C THR A 24 -18.75 8.41 -31.88
N VAL A 25 -18.39 8.34 -30.60
CA VAL A 25 -18.64 7.15 -29.76
C VAL A 25 -20.13 6.78 -29.76
N GLU A 26 -21.02 7.78 -29.72
CA GLU A 26 -22.47 7.57 -29.79
C GLU A 26 -22.91 6.92 -31.12
N ALA A 27 -22.38 7.38 -32.26
CA ALA A 27 -22.70 6.81 -33.57
C ALA A 27 -22.19 5.38 -33.72
N MET A 28 -20.96 5.10 -33.24
CA MET A 28 -20.39 3.75 -33.20
C MET A 28 -21.24 2.81 -32.34
N LEU A 29 -21.61 3.21 -31.13
CA LEU A 29 -22.41 2.37 -30.24
C LEU A 29 -23.81 2.11 -30.79
N LYS A 30 -24.40 3.08 -31.47
CA LYS A 30 -25.69 2.93 -32.14
C LYS A 30 -25.61 1.93 -33.29
N ASP A 31 -24.56 2.01 -34.11
CA ASP A 31 -24.32 1.07 -35.21
C ASP A 31 -24.08 -0.37 -34.72
N ILE A 32 -23.26 -0.54 -33.67
CA ILE A 32 -23.04 -1.84 -33.02
C ILE A 32 -24.36 -2.40 -32.46
N ALA A 33 -25.19 -1.56 -31.83
CA ALA A 33 -26.47 -1.99 -31.30
C ALA A 33 -27.45 -2.42 -32.42
N GLU A 34 -27.46 -1.71 -33.55
CA GLU A 34 -28.27 -2.05 -34.72
C GLU A 34 -27.80 -3.37 -35.35
N HIS A 35 -26.49 -3.59 -35.48
CA HIS A 35 -25.93 -4.84 -36.03
C HIS A 35 -26.08 -6.04 -35.07
N CYS A 36 -25.94 -5.84 -33.76
CA CYS A 36 -26.19 -6.91 -32.79
C CYS A 36 -27.66 -7.35 -32.76
N GLN A 37 -28.60 -6.46 -33.06
CA GLN A 37 -30.03 -6.78 -33.13
C GLN A 37 -30.41 -7.53 -34.41
N THR A 38 -29.74 -7.25 -35.54
CA THR A 38 -30.01 -7.91 -36.82
C THR A 38 -29.36 -9.30 -36.91
N GLU A 39 -28.17 -9.50 -36.35
CA GLU A 39 -27.46 -10.78 -36.41
C GLU A 39 -27.79 -11.74 -35.25
N GLY A 40 -28.28 -11.21 -34.12
CA GLY A 40 -28.71 -12.03 -32.97
C GLY A 40 -29.86 -12.99 -33.25
N ALA A 41 -30.56 -12.83 -34.38
CA ALA A 41 -31.61 -13.75 -34.83
C ALA A 41 -31.10 -14.98 -35.60
N VAL A 42 -29.83 -15.01 -36.03
CA VAL A 42 -29.30 -16.07 -36.93
C VAL A 42 -28.35 -17.05 -36.23
N LEU A 43 -27.81 -16.70 -35.05
CA LEU A 43 -26.81 -17.52 -34.34
C LEU A 43 -27.36 -18.41 -33.21
N THR A 44 -28.68 -18.66 -33.18
CA THR A 44 -29.28 -19.76 -32.39
C THR A 44 -29.35 -21.08 -33.17
N GLY A 45 -28.45 -21.29 -34.13
CA GLY A 45 -28.19 -22.60 -34.70
C GLY A 45 -27.33 -23.44 -33.75
N GLU A 46 -27.91 -24.49 -33.19
CA GLU A 46 -27.31 -25.48 -32.30
C GLU A 46 -25.86 -25.86 -32.69
N ILE A 47 -24.89 -25.49 -31.84
CA ILE A 47 -23.57 -26.13 -31.88
C ILE A 47 -23.72 -27.49 -31.21
N GLN A 48 -24.02 -28.52 -31.99
CA GLN A 48 -23.93 -29.91 -31.55
C GLN A 48 -22.47 -30.28 -31.22
N PRO A 49 -22.18 -30.89 -30.07
CA PRO A 49 -20.86 -31.46 -29.79
C PRO A 49 -20.69 -32.75 -30.60
N SER A 50 -19.80 -32.71 -31.59
CA SER A 50 -19.48 -33.88 -32.41
C SER A 50 -18.50 -34.81 -31.67
N ASP A 51 -19.06 -35.80 -30.99
CA ASP A 51 -18.35 -37.03 -30.63
C ASP A 51 -18.07 -37.87 -31.89
N LYS A 52 -16.78 -38.14 -32.16
CA LYS A 52 -16.20 -39.37 -32.74
C LYS A 52 -14.88 -39.08 -33.46
N ALA A 53 -13.78 -39.64 -32.95
CA ALA A 53 -12.77 -40.28 -33.80
C ALA A 53 -11.91 -41.25 -32.98
N GLN A 54 -12.00 -42.52 -33.38
CA GLN A 54 -11.26 -43.68 -32.90
C GLN A 54 -9.74 -43.62 -33.18
N PRO A 55 -8.95 -44.49 -32.52
CA PRO A 55 -7.52 -44.64 -32.73
C PRO A 55 -7.19 -45.69 -33.80
N SER A 56 -6.10 -45.51 -34.56
CA SER A 56 -5.30 -46.62 -35.14
C SER A 56 -3.91 -46.18 -35.64
N ALA A 57 -2.90 -46.77 -35.00
CA ALA A 57 -1.69 -47.42 -35.51
C ALA A 57 -0.77 -46.81 -36.61
N GLN A 58 0.51 -46.77 -36.22
CA GLN A 58 1.74 -47.17 -36.94
C GLN A 58 2.22 -46.37 -38.18
N ALA A 59 3.38 -45.70 -38.03
CA ALA A 59 4.51 -45.82 -38.98
C ALA A 59 5.84 -45.30 -38.37
N THR A 60 6.82 -46.21 -38.33
CA THR A 60 8.29 -46.14 -38.44
C THR A 60 9.13 -44.90 -38.03
N PRO A 61 10.32 -45.13 -37.39
CA PRO A 61 11.33 -44.11 -37.15
C PRO A 61 12.37 -44.06 -38.30
N VAL A 62 12.67 -42.87 -38.82
CA VAL A 62 13.84 -42.64 -39.68
C VAL A 62 14.77 -41.64 -38.99
N SER A 63 15.93 -42.16 -38.59
CA SER A 63 17.07 -41.43 -38.06
C SER A 63 17.85 -40.74 -39.18
N ARG A 64 18.20 -39.45 -39.06
CA ARG A 64 19.51 -38.83 -39.46
C ARG A 64 19.55 -37.30 -39.27
N PRO A 65 20.73 -36.64 -39.28
CA PRO A 65 21.29 -36.07 -38.06
C PRO A 65 21.45 -34.54 -38.08
N LEU A 66 21.74 -34.03 -36.87
CA LEU A 66 22.32 -32.72 -36.54
C LEU A 66 23.40 -32.25 -37.53
N THR A 67 23.30 -31.01 -38.02
CA THR A 67 24.46 -30.10 -38.11
C THR A 67 24.06 -28.66 -38.37
N GLY A 68 24.37 -27.79 -37.40
CA GLY A 68 25.00 -26.49 -37.68
C GLY A 68 24.11 -25.29 -38.00
N GLN A 69 23.39 -24.76 -37.00
CA GLN A 69 23.06 -23.31 -36.96
C GLN A 69 23.08 -22.80 -35.51
N ALA A 70 24.27 -22.80 -34.91
CA ALA A 70 24.52 -22.19 -33.61
C ALA A 70 25.50 -21.03 -33.80
N LYS A 71 25.00 -19.86 -34.26
CA LYS A 71 25.69 -18.56 -34.07
C LYS A 71 24.91 -17.29 -34.38
N GLU A 72 23.61 -17.36 -34.67
CA GLU A 72 22.80 -16.15 -34.96
C GLU A 72 21.64 -15.92 -33.96
N GLU A 73 21.56 -16.69 -32.87
CA GLU A 73 20.51 -16.56 -31.85
C GLU A 73 20.89 -15.71 -30.63
N ALA A 74 22.12 -15.23 -30.54
CA ALA A 74 22.57 -14.43 -29.38
C ALA A 74 22.26 -12.93 -29.49
N LYS A 75 21.98 -12.39 -30.70
CA LYS A 75 21.64 -10.97 -30.89
C LYS A 75 20.14 -10.66 -30.91
N ALA A 76 19.28 -11.65 -31.24
CA ALA A 76 17.83 -11.48 -31.22
C ALA A 76 17.23 -11.53 -29.80
N ALA A 77 17.88 -12.23 -28.87
CA ALA A 77 17.42 -12.34 -27.47
C ALA A 77 17.63 -11.05 -26.64
N GLU A 78 18.53 -10.16 -27.07
CA GLU A 78 18.82 -8.90 -26.35
C GLU A 78 17.89 -7.75 -26.80
N GLN A 79 17.46 -7.72 -28.06
CA GLN A 79 16.43 -6.79 -28.53
C GLN A 79 15.01 -7.15 -28.04
N ALA A 80 14.70 -8.43 -27.84
CA ALA A 80 13.43 -8.85 -27.25
C ALA A 80 13.27 -8.41 -25.77
N LYS A 81 14.37 -8.23 -25.03
CA LYS A 81 14.34 -7.72 -23.65
C LYS A 81 14.13 -6.21 -23.54
N LEU A 82 14.41 -5.44 -24.59
CA LEU A 82 14.19 -3.98 -24.57
C LEU A 82 12.74 -3.60 -24.92
N VAL A 83 12.04 -4.42 -25.71
CA VAL A 83 10.65 -4.16 -26.13
C VAL A 83 9.63 -4.53 -25.05
N SER A 84 9.97 -5.42 -24.10
CA SER A 84 9.07 -5.75 -22.98
C SER A 84 9.05 -4.74 -21.83
N ARG A 85 9.88 -3.68 -21.88
CA ARG A 85 9.96 -2.68 -20.79
C ARG A 85 9.01 -1.48 -20.99
N SER A 86 8.36 -1.36 -22.14
CA SER A 86 7.47 -0.24 -22.50
C SER A 86 5.98 -0.50 -22.26
N GLN A 87 5.58 -1.69 -21.77
CA GLN A 87 4.17 -2.02 -21.47
C GLN A 87 3.88 -2.11 -19.97
N LEU A 88 4.39 -1.17 -19.17
CA LEU A 88 3.87 -1.03 -17.81
C LEU A 88 2.44 -0.47 -17.91
N PRO A 89 1.46 -1.07 -17.23
CA PRO A 89 0.09 -0.57 -17.22
C PRO A 89 0.12 0.90 -16.78
N TYR A 90 -0.58 1.76 -17.54
CA TYR A 90 -0.68 3.18 -17.23
C TYR A 90 -1.09 3.32 -15.76
N ARG A 91 -0.17 3.87 -14.97
CA ARG A 91 -0.39 4.11 -13.55
C ARG A 91 -0.60 5.61 -13.40
N PRO A 92 -1.86 6.06 -13.23
CA PRO A 92 -2.12 7.48 -13.09
C PRO A 92 -1.30 8.05 -11.92
N SER A 93 -0.83 9.27 -12.10
CA SER A 93 -0.10 9.98 -11.05
C SER A 93 -1.01 10.18 -9.83
N GLN A 94 -0.44 10.40 -8.63
CA GLN A 94 -1.25 10.66 -7.43
C GLN A 94 -2.20 11.85 -7.60
N THR A 95 -1.78 12.84 -8.38
CA THR A 95 -2.53 14.04 -8.68
C THR A 95 -3.71 13.75 -9.61
N GLU A 96 -3.49 12.99 -10.69
CA GLU A 96 -4.55 12.54 -11.60
C GLU A 96 -5.61 11.71 -10.87
N LEU A 97 -5.18 10.86 -9.94
CA LEU A 97 -6.11 10.09 -9.13
C LEU A 97 -7.00 10.99 -8.29
N LEU A 98 -6.46 12.02 -7.65
CA LEU A 98 -7.25 12.94 -6.84
C LEU A 98 -8.30 13.71 -7.65
N GLU A 99 -8.07 13.93 -8.94
CA GLU A 99 -9.04 14.57 -9.84
C GLU A 99 -10.16 13.62 -10.29
N ILE A 100 -9.85 12.34 -10.53
CA ILE A 100 -10.81 11.35 -11.06
C ILE A 100 -11.61 10.65 -9.94
N LEU A 101 -11.03 10.51 -8.75
CA LEU A 101 -11.65 9.83 -7.59
C LEU A 101 -13.07 10.31 -7.21
N PRO A 102 -13.44 11.61 -7.31
CA PRO A 102 -14.78 12.07 -6.98
C PRO A 102 -15.85 11.63 -7.99
N GLU A 103 -15.47 11.32 -9.22
CA GLU A 103 -16.39 10.99 -10.32
C GLU A 103 -16.65 9.47 -10.44
N LEU A 104 -15.81 8.66 -9.81
CA LEU A 104 -15.91 7.21 -9.82
C LEU A 104 -17.03 6.72 -8.89
N SER A 105 -17.79 5.72 -9.36
CA SER A 105 -18.75 5.01 -8.52
C SER A 105 -18.04 4.24 -7.40
N SER A 106 -18.77 3.89 -6.34
CA SER A 106 -18.22 3.16 -5.19
C SER A 106 -17.58 1.83 -5.59
N GLU A 107 -18.14 1.14 -6.60
CA GLU A 107 -17.66 -0.16 -7.10
C GLU A 107 -16.35 -0.02 -7.90
N GLU A 108 -16.25 1.00 -8.75
CA GLU A 108 -15.04 1.29 -9.52
C GLU A 108 -13.91 1.75 -8.60
N LEU A 109 -14.24 2.58 -7.60
CA LEU A 109 -13.29 3.06 -6.60
C LEU A 109 -12.63 1.91 -5.84
N ILE A 110 -13.42 0.92 -5.40
CA ILE A 110 -12.90 -0.30 -4.74
C ILE A 110 -11.97 -1.07 -5.67
N THR A 111 -12.36 -1.20 -6.94
CA THR A 111 -11.59 -1.92 -7.96
C THR A 111 -10.22 -1.26 -8.19
N VAL A 112 -10.19 0.07 -8.32
CA VAL A 112 -8.95 0.85 -8.48
C VAL A 112 -8.08 0.73 -7.23
N ILE A 113 -8.66 0.96 -6.04
CA ILE A 113 -7.95 0.97 -4.75
C ILE A 113 -7.39 -0.41 -4.39
N ASN A 114 -7.97 -1.50 -4.87
CA ASN A 114 -7.50 -2.86 -4.57
C ASN A 114 -6.07 -3.13 -5.06
N GLY A 115 -5.64 -2.50 -6.16
CA GLY A 115 -4.29 -2.61 -6.70
C GLY A 115 -3.21 -1.85 -5.93
N TYR A 116 -3.57 -1.06 -4.92
CA TYR A 116 -2.65 -0.09 -4.32
C TYR A 116 -1.83 -0.71 -3.20
N THR A 117 -0.62 -0.20 -3.02
CA THR A 117 0.22 -0.52 -1.86
C THR A 117 -0.24 0.28 -0.64
N LYS A 118 0.13 -0.16 0.57
CA LYS A 118 -0.22 0.57 1.81
C LYS A 118 0.29 2.01 1.79
N GLU A 119 1.50 2.24 1.28
CA GLU A 119 2.10 3.58 1.19
C GLU A 119 1.29 4.51 0.28
N GLN A 120 0.78 3.98 -0.83
CA GLN A 120 -0.07 4.73 -1.76
C GLN A 120 -1.41 5.06 -1.15
N LEU A 121 -2.03 4.11 -0.44
CA LEU A 121 -3.26 4.37 0.31
C LEU A 121 -3.05 5.45 1.38
N LEU A 122 -1.91 5.44 2.07
CA LEU A 122 -1.57 6.46 3.06
C LEU A 122 -1.29 7.83 2.44
N ALA A 123 -0.75 7.88 1.22
CA ALA A 123 -0.56 9.12 0.49
C ALA A 123 -1.90 9.67 -0.01
N LEU A 124 -2.77 8.80 -0.50
CA LEU A 124 -4.11 9.15 -0.98
C LEU A 124 -4.98 9.65 0.20
N ALA A 125 -4.98 8.96 1.34
CA ALA A 125 -5.65 9.42 2.56
C ALA A 125 -5.10 10.76 3.10
N ARG A 126 -3.81 11.05 2.87
CA ARG A 126 -3.22 12.37 3.16
C ARG A 126 -3.70 13.43 2.20
N GLY A 127 -3.75 13.11 0.91
CA GLY A 127 -4.25 14.00 -0.14
C GLY A 127 -5.73 14.36 0.03
N THR A 128 -6.54 13.44 0.54
CA THR A 128 -7.97 13.68 0.83
C THR A 128 -8.22 14.38 2.17
N GLY A 129 -7.17 14.67 2.96
CA GLY A 129 -7.30 15.38 4.23
C GLY A 129 -7.88 14.54 5.38
N MET A 130 -7.96 13.21 5.23
CA MET A 130 -8.33 12.33 6.35
C MET A 130 -7.33 12.54 7.51
N LYS A 131 -7.70 12.15 8.74
CA LYS A 131 -6.82 12.10 9.95
C LYS A 131 -6.91 10.73 10.64
N GLY A 132 -5.83 10.25 11.29
CA GLY A 132 -5.86 9.05 12.15
C GLY A 132 -5.68 7.67 11.49
N TYR A 133 -5.38 7.60 10.19
CA TYR A 133 -5.33 6.36 9.40
C TYR A 133 -3.95 5.67 9.38
N SER A 134 -2.89 6.30 9.92
CA SER A 134 -1.52 5.75 9.89
C SER A 134 -1.38 4.39 10.58
N LYS A 135 -2.28 4.07 11.50
CA LYS A 135 -2.31 2.81 12.26
C LYS A 135 -3.17 1.73 11.62
N LEU A 136 -3.96 2.06 10.60
CA LEU A 136 -4.84 1.10 9.96
C LEU A 136 -4.03 0.10 9.12
N ASN A 137 -4.52 -1.14 9.11
CA ASN A 137 -4.05 -2.16 8.19
C ASN A 137 -4.57 -1.87 6.77
N LYS A 138 -4.02 -2.56 5.77
CA LYS A 138 -4.33 -2.28 4.35
C LYS A 138 -5.85 -2.33 4.07
N GLU A 139 -6.54 -3.40 4.46
CA GLU A 139 -7.98 -3.54 4.19
C GLU A 139 -8.86 -2.50 4.91
N PRO A 140 -8.72 -2.28 6.24
CA PRO A 140 -9.45 -1.20 6.91
C PRO A 140 -9.18 0.20 6.32
N LEU A 141 -7.95 0.43 5.84
CA LEU A 141 -7.57 1.69 5.21
C LEU A 141 -8.30 1.91 3.88
N LYS A 142 -8.44 0.86 3.05
CA LYS A 142 -9.22 0.94 1.81
C LYS A 142 -10.67 1.31 2.10
N MET A 143 -11.31 0.60 3.02
CA MET A 143 -12.71 0.85 3.38
C MET A 143 -12.93 2.26 3.92
N ALA A 144 -12.00 2.75 4.75
CA ALA A 144 -12.07 4.11 5.28
C ALA A 144 -11.94 5.18 4.19
N ILE A 145 -11.04 4.98 3.21
CA ILE A 145 -10.86 5.88 2.06
C ILE A 145 -12.13 5.87 1.20
N CYS A 146 -12.67 4.69 0.88
CA CYS A 146 -13.89 4.57 0.08
C CYS A 146 -15.06 5.28 0.77
N SER A 147 -15.28 5.00 2.05
CA SER A 147 -16.35 5.62 2.84
C SER A 147 -16.19 7.14 2.96
N PHE A 148 -14.96 7.65 3.04
CA PHE A 148 -14.71 9.08 3.14
C PHE A 148 -15.03 9.78 1.82
N LEU A 149 -14.55 9.22 0.70
CA LEU A 149 -14.75 9.80 -0.62
C LEU A 149 -16.24 9.79 -1.03
N THR A 150 -16.96 8.70 -0.75
CA THR A 150 -18.40 8.64 -1.02
C THR A 150 -19.21 9.59 -0.12
N ALA A 151 -18.85 9.72 1.16
CA ALA A 151 -19.51 10.65 2.08
C ALA A 151 -19.28 12.12 1.69
N THR A 152 -18.13 12.44 1.08
CA THR A 152 -17.85 13.80 0.59
C THR A 152 -18.56 14.13 -0.74
N GLY A 153 -19.10 13.15 -1.46
CA GLY A 153 -19.77 13.37 -2.74
C GLY A 153 -21.07 14.19 -2.64
N GLU A 154 -21.82 14.06 -1.54
CA GLU A 154 -23.12 14.76 -1.39
C GLU A 154 -23.05 16.04 -0.54
N ALA A 155 -22.01 16.23 0.29
CA ALA A 155 -21.89 17.38 1.20
C ALA A 155 -20.50 18.04 1.25
N GLY A 156 -19.49 17.50 0.55
CA GLY A 156 -18.08 17.82 0.76
C GLY A 156 -17.45 18.87 -0.16
N GLN A 157 -18.11 19.24 -1.27
CA GLN A 157 -17.52 20.19 -2.23
C GLN A 157 -17.37 21.63 -1.67
N ALA A 158 -18.16 22.03 -0.68
CA ALA A 158 -18.07 23.37 -0.08
C ALA A 158 -16.94 23.51 0.97
N ILE A 159 -16.46 22.41 1.56
CA ILE A 159 -15.55 22.48 2.73
C ILE A 159 -14.08 22.53 2.28
N ASN A 160 -13.70 21.90 1.16
CA ASN A 160 -12.29 21.81 0.77
C ASN A 160 -11.74 23.03 0.01
N GLN A 161 -12.57 23.89 -0.60
CA GLN A 161 -12.07 25.16 -1.18
C GLN A 161 -11.83 26.26 -0.14
N SER A 162 -12.41 26.17 1.06
CA SER A 162 -12.25 27.19 2.11
C SER A 162 -11.04 26.97 3.02
N VAL A 163 -10.41 25.78 3.00
CA VAL A 163 -9.25 25.44 3.84
C VAL A 163 -7.91 25.71 3.15
N LEU A 164 -7.86 25.87 1.82
CA LEU A 164 -6.62 26.23 1.10
C LEU A 164 -6.38 27.75 0.96
N ARG A 165 -7.24 28.62 1.51
CA ARG A 165 -7.13 30.09 1.38
C ARG A 165 -6.94 30.87 2.68
N ARG A 166 -6.78 30.23 3.84
CA ARG A 166 -6.47 30.96 5.09
C ARG A 166 -5.04 30.71 5.56
N ASP A 167 -4.26 31.79 5.45
CA ASP A 167 -3.13 32.18 6.30
C ASP A 167 -1.77 31.53 6.05
N LYS A 168 -1.15 31.99 4.95
CA LYS A 168 0.27 32.41 4.97
C LYS A 168 0.38 33.78 5.66
N THR A 169 0.49 33.82 6.98
CA THR A 169 1.18 34.93 7.66
C THR A 169 1.55 34.59 9.10
N ALA A 170 2.72 35.09 9.49
CA ALA A 170 3.34 35.08 10.81
C ALA A 170 4.09 33.80 11.22
N ALA A 171 5.41 33.92 11.08
CA ALA A 171 6.40 33.14 11.81
C ALA A 171 6.14 33.16 13.32
N ASN A 172 6.27 32.00 13.97
CA ASN A 172 6.64 31.95 15.39
C ASN A 172 7.44 30.65 15.67
N PRO A 173 8.74 30.73 16.02
CA PRO A 173 9.55 29.58 16.38
C PRO A 173 9.50 29.37 17.89
N GLU A 174 8.39 28.89 18.45
CA GLU A 174 8.34 28.51 19.87
C GLU A 174 7.18 27.52 20.12
N ALA A 175 7.45 26.23 19.98
CA ALA A 175 6.63 25.17 20.57
C ALA A 175 7.43 24.54 21.71
N GLN A 176 7.46 25.28 22.81
CA GLN A 176 7.93 24.84 24.10
C GLN A 176 7.19 23.57 24.55
N ALA A 177 7.95 22.74 25.26
CA ALA A 177 7.48 21.61 26.03
C ALA A 177 6.37 22.05 27.01
N GLN A 178 5.10 21.81 26.65
CA GLN A 178 4.00 21.98 27.59
C GLN A 178 4.00 20.84 28.60
N GLY A 179 4.46 21.18 29.80
CA GLY A 179 4.41 20.38 31.00
C GLY A 179 2.98 19.95 31.32
N ARG A 180 2.72 18.66 31.18
CA ARG A 180 1.58 18.00 31.82
C ARG A 180 1.91 17.89 33.31
N PRO A 181 0.96 18.19 34.23
CA PRO A 181 1.21 18.05 35.66
C PRO A 181 1.71 16.63 35.96
N PRO A 182 2.66 16.46 36.90
CA PRO A 182 3.18 15.15 37.27
C PRO A 182 2.00 14.29 37.70
N GLN A 183 1.73 13.21 36.94
CA GLN A 183 0.77 12.22 37.39
C GLN A 183 1.25 11.72 38.75
N ALA A 184 0.39 11.81 39.75
CA ALA A 184 0.64 11.32 41.09
C ALA A 184 1.18 9.89 40.98
N VAL A 185 2.46 9.74 41.30
CA VAL A 185 3.15 8.46 41.28
C VAL A 185 2.46 7.61 42.35
N PRO A 186 1.98 6.39 42.05
CA PRO A 186 1.43 5.52 43.08
C PRO A 186 2.52 5.29 44.14
N ASP A 187 2.25 5.73 45.36
CA ASP A 187 3.23 5.97 46.44
C ASP A 187 3.90 4.71 47.03
N VAL A 188 3.68 3.54 46.42
CA VAL A 188 4.22 2.26 46.89
C VAL A 188 5.11 1.65 45.80
N ILE A 189 6.19 2.34 45.46
CA ILE A 189 7.28 1.73 44.67
C ILE A 189 8.14 0.93 45.64
N SER A 190 8.19 -0.39 45.46
CA SER A 190 9.06 -1.27 46.26
C SER A 190 10.53 -0.82 46.18
N PRO A 191 11.32 -0.98 47.27
CA PRO A 191 12.70 -0.53 47.31
C PRO A 191 13.57 -1.17 46.22
N GLU A 192 13.25 -2.41 45.84
CA GLU A 192 13.92 -3.14 44.77
C GLU A 192 13.74 -2.46 43.39
N LEU A 193 12.54 -1.95 43.09
CA LEU A 193 12.29 -1.22 41.83
C LEU A 193 13.03 0.11 41.80
N LYS A 194 13.13 0.79 42.94
CA LYS A 194 13.91 2.04 43.04
C LYS A 194 15.40 1.77 42.84
N ALA A 195 15.93 0.68 43.42
CA ALA A 195 17.32 0.27 43.23
C ALA A 195 17.61 -0.06 41.76
N ALA A 196 16.76 -0.87 41.12
CA ALA A 196 16.87 -1.21 39.71
C ALA A 196 16.80 0.04 38.82
N ALA A 197 15.85 0.95 39.09
CA ALA A 197 15.71 2.18 38.30
C ALA A 197 16.94 3.09 38.40
N LYS A 198 17.60 3.15 39.57
CA LYS A 198 18.86 3.89 39.76
C LYS A 198 20.06 3.24 39.09
N ALA A 199 20.12 1.90 39.04
CA ALA A 199 21.24 1.17 38.43
C ALA A 199 21.20 1.19 36.88
N LEU A 200 20.02 1.34 36.27
CA LEU A 200 19.86 1.29 34.80
C LEU A 200 20.81 2.20 34.01
N PRO A 201 21.04 3.48 34.37
CA PRO A 201 21.91 4.37 33.60
C PRO A 201 23.38 3.94 33.59
N GLU A 202 23.84 3.23 34.62
CA GLU A 202 25.25 2.83 34.80
C GLU A 202 25.60 1.54 34.03
N LEU A 203 24.60 0.70 33.78
CA LEU A 203 24.77 -0.58 33.09
C LEU A 203 24.90 -0.42 31.56
N SER A 204 25.55 -1.39 30.92
CA SER A 204 25.58 -1.53 29.46
C SER A 204 24.19 -1.88 28.89
N PRO A 205 23.93 -1.63 27.59
CA PRO A 205 22.63 -1.96 26.97
C PRO A 205 22.20 -3.42 27.16
N GLU A 206 23.15 -4.36 27.09
CA GLU A 206 22.93 -5.80 27.24
C GLU A 206 22.54 -6.14 28.69
N GLU A 207 23.27 -5.60 29.66
CA GLU A 207 23.00 -5.79 31.09
C GLU A 207 21.66 -5.16 31.50
N ARG A 208 21.29 -4.01 30.93
CA ARG A 208 19.96 -3.41 31.16
C ARG A 208 18.85 -4.34 30.71
N ILE A 209 18.97 -4.92 29.51
CA ILE A 209 17.99 -5.87 28.99
C ILE A 209 17.92 -7.09 29.91
N GLN A 210 19.07 -7.61 30.34
CA GLN A 210 19.14 -8.79 31.19
C GLN A 210 18.53 -8.53 32.59
N LEU A 211 18.81 -7.37 33.20
CA LEU A 211 18.22 -6.93 34.45
C LEU A 211 16.70 -6.76 34.31
N LEU A 212 16.23 -6.13 33.24
CA LEU A 212 14.80 -5.86 33.03
C LEU A 212 13.97 -7.13 32.74
N LYS A 213 14.59 -8.23 32.29
CA LYS A 213 13.89 -9.50 32.03
C LYS A 213 13.32 -10.14 33.29
N SER A 214 13.94 -9.94 34.46
CA SER A 214 13.45 -10.50 35.74
C SER A 214 12.17 -9.82 36.23
N PHE A 215 11.88 -8.61 35.75
CA PHE A 215 10.71 -7.84 36.18
C PHE A 215 9.45 -8.17 35.36
N THR A 216 8.29 -8.02 35.99
CA THR A 216 6.99 -8.10 35.32
C THR A 216 6.73 -6.86 34.45
N LYS A 217 5.80 -6.95 33.50
CA LYS A 217 5.46 -5.81 32.63
C LYS A 217 5.03 -4.56 33.42
N LYS A 218 4.21 -4.72 34.46
CA LYS A 218 3.78 -3.60 35.33
C LYS A 218 4.98 -2.96 36.04
N GLN A 219 5.92 -3.75 36.53
CA GLN A 219 7.15 -3.24 37.15
C GLN A 219 8.01 -2.46 36.15
N ILE A 220 8.14 -2.95 34.91
CA ILE A 220 8.84 -2.22 33.83
C ILE A 220 8.17 -0.89 33.53
N GLU A 221 6.83 -0.84 33.50
CA GLU A 221 6.07 0.42 33.35
C GLU A 221 6.31 1.39 34.51
N MET A 222 6.40 0.90 35.75
CA MET A 222 6.74 1.72 36.92
C MET A 222 8.18 2.27 36.84
N ILE A 223 9.14 1.44 36.42
CA ILE A 223 10.54 1.88 36.21
C ILE A 223 10.61 2.91 35.07
N ALA A 224 9.84 2.73 34.00
CA ALA A 224 9.76 3.70 32.91
C ALA A 224 9.17 5.04 33.40
N HIS A 225 8.12 4.99 34.23
CA HIS A 225 7.55 6.18 34.84
C HIS A 225 8.53 6.91 35.75
N TYR A 226 9.38 6.19 36.49
CA TYR A 226 10.46 6.77 37.29
C TYR A 226 11.44 7.60 36.45
N HIS A 227 11.72 7.15 35.22
CA HIS A 227 12.54 7.88 34.24
C HIS A 227 11.75 8.86 33.37
N GLN A 228 10.48 9.12 33.70
CA GLN A 228 9.57 9.97 32.93
C GLN A 228 9.36 9.51 31.47
N LEU A 229 9.55 8.21 31.21
CA LEU A 229 9.37 7.61 29.90
C LEU A 229 7.95 7.07 29.75
N ARG A 230 7.31 7.42 28.64
CA ARG A 230 5.94 7.00 28.34
C ARG A 230 5.94 5.76 27.46
N ILE A 231 5.63 4.60 28.05
CA ILE A 231 5.44 3.35 27.31
C ILE A 231 3.95 3.15 26.99
N PRO A 232 3.58 2.94 25.71
CA PRO A 232 2.22 2.56 25.34
C PRO A 232 1.75 1.27 26.03
N LYS A 233 0.54 1.28 26.59
CA LYS A 233 -0.05 0.11 27.30
C LYS A 233 -0.12 -1.16 26.43
N ASN A 234 -0.27 -0.99 25.12
CA ASN A 234 -0.42 -2.10 24.16
C ASN A 234 0.91 -2.76 23.78
N ASN A 235 2.05 -2.29 24.31
CA ASN A 235 3.34 -2.91 23.99
C ASN A 235 3.53 -4.25 24.68
N SER A 236 4.24 -5.17 24.01
CA SER A 236 4.72 -6.40 24.62
C SER A 236 5.78 -6.09 25.70
N LYS A 237 5.98 -7.01 26.65
CA LYS A 237 7.02 -6.89 27.68
C LYS A 237 8.39 -6.63 27.04
N ASP A 238 8.76 -7.43 26.04
CA ASP A 238 10.06 -7.30 25.35
C ASP A 238 10.22 -5.95 24.63
N ASN A 239 9.14 -5.44 24.02
CA ASN A 239 9.20 -4.13 23.38
C ASN A 239 9.33 -3.00 24.42
N ALA A 240 8.64 -3.11 25.57
CA ALA A 240 8.78 -2.18 26.68
C ALA A 240 10.22 -2.17 27.24
N ILE A 241 10.84 -3.34 27.38
CA ILE A 241 12.25 -3.48 27.79
C ILE A 241 13.18 -2.77 26.80
N ARG A 242 13.01 -3.01 25.49
CA ARG A 242 13.85 -2.38 24.45
C ARG A 242 13.72 -0.87 24.44
N ILE A 243 12.49 -0.35 24.53
CA ILE A 243 12.24 1.10 24.59
C ILE A 243 12.94 1.71 25.81
N LEU A 244 12.77 1.09 26.98
CA LEU A 244 13.36 1.56 28.23
C LEU A 244 14.90 1.54 28.19
N ALA A 245 15.49 0.42 27.77
CA ALA A 245 16.95 0.24 27.72
C ALA A 245 17.63 1.24 26.78
N ASN A 246 17.02 1.52 25.63
CA ASN A 246 17.52 2.49 24.66
C ASN A 246 17.37 3.92 25.17
N GLN A 247 16.17 4.31 25.63
CA GLN A 247 15.89 5.69 26.03
C GLN A 247 16.66 6.13 27.29
N VAL A 248 16.87 5.23 28.25
CA VAL A 248 17.71 5.53 29.43
C VAL A 248 19.17 5.79 29.03
N GLY A 249 19.67 5.11 27.99
CA GLY A 249 20.99 5.36 27.43
C GLY A 249 21.14 6.78 26.88
N PHE A 250 20.16 7.23 26.08
CA PHE A 250 20.16 8.59 25.52
C PHE A 250 20.08 9.68 26.61
N LEU A 251 19.27 9.46 27.66
CA LEU A 251 19.18 10.39 28.79
C LEU A 251 20.54 10.59 29.48
N ASN A 252 21.34 9.53 29.60
CA ASN A 252 22.66 9.61 30.22
C ASN A 252 23.67 10.36 29.34
N VAL A 253 23.63 10.15 28.02
CA VAL A 253 24.45 10.90 27.05
C VAL A 253 24.12 12.41 27.14
N HIS A 254 22.84 12.79 27.16
CA HIS A 254 22.44 14.19 27.31
C HIS A 254 22.88 14.83 28.64
N ARG A 255 22.79 14.10 29.76
CA ARG A 255 23.27 14.59 31.07
C ARG A 255 24.79 14.80 31.08
N ASN A 256 25.55 13.95 30.39
CA ASN A 256 27.00 14.08 30.29
C ASN A 256 27.43 15.19 29.33
N MET A 257 26.66 15.47 28.28
CA MET A 257 26.94 16.60 27.39
C MET A 257 26.85 17.95 28.11
N GLY A 258 25.92 18.11 29.05
CA GLY A 258 25.81 19.34 29.85
C GLY A 258 26.93 19.55 30.87
N LYS A 259 27.80 18.55 31.09
CA LYS A 259 28.93 18.61 32.04
C LYS A 259 30.30 18.75 31.36
N ARG A 260 30.34 18.92 30.03
CA ARG A 260 31.60 19.15 29.34
C ARG A 260 32.12 20.56 29.69
N PRO A 261 33.39 20.69 30.12
CA PRO A 261 34.02 21.96 30.46
C PRO A 261 34.20 22.87 29.24
#